data_AF-A0A2G4GXK3-F1
#
_entry.id   AF-A0A2G4GXK3-F1
#
_cell.length_a   1.000
_cell.length_b   1.000
_cell.length_c   1.000
_cell.angle_alpha   90.00
_cell.angle_beta   90.00
_cell.angle_gamma   90.00
#
_symmetry.space_group_name_H-M   'P 1'
#
loop_
_entity.id
_entity.type
_entity.pdbx_description
1 polymer ?
#
loop_
_entity_poly.entity_id
_entity_poly.type
_entity_poly.pdbx_seq_one_letter_code
_entity_poly.pdbx_strand_id
1 'polypeptide(L)'
;MKISRTTALIGLSLALTAALAPIAIAQDAPPAAPAGTGSGKSGQAPREGGERGGRGGGQQVSLEGSMKGMNRGLKALKGAISDASKKNECLKIVSEMQRNCAAAKATAVPAEYLKSAADDAAKAKIEDEFRSDLRKNLRLLMDLEDAIVAGKTDEANALIVKVEALREHAHEEMGVKD
;
A
#
# COMPACT_ATOMS: atom_id res chain seq x y z
N MET A 1 19.92 18.53 -58.82
CA MET A 1 19.87 18.50 -57.34
C MET A 1 18.81 19.50 -56.89
N LYS A 2 17.74 19.03 -56.24
CA LYS A 2 16.57 19.85 -55.87
C LYS A 2 16.76 20.47 -54.48
N ILE A 3 16.40 21.75 -54.38
CA ILE A 3 16.43 22.61 -53.18
C ILE A 3 15.03 22.58 -52.54
N SER A 4 14.93 22.49 -51.21
CA SER A 4 13.84 23.05 -50.38
C SER A 4 14.25 22.95 -48.91
N ARG A 5 14.68 24.00 -48.18
CA ARG A 5 14.00 25.19 -47.62
C ARG A 5 12.83 24.90 -46.64
N THR A 6 13.12 25.15 -45.35
CA THR A 6 12.31 25.83 -44.28
C THR A 6 10.89 25.31 -43.99
N THR A 7 10.44 25.14 -42.74
CA THR A 7 10.06 26.24 -41.83
C THR A 7 9.72 25.68 -40.43
N ALA A 8 10.22 26.33 -39.38
CA ALA A 8 9.79 26.15 -37.99
C ALA A 8 8.58 27.03 -37.68
N LEU A 9 7.62 26.55 -36.89
CA LEU A 9 6.53 27.37 -36.35
C LEU A 9 6.30 27.04 -34.87
N ILE A 10 6.70 28.01 -34.05
CA ILE A 10 6.37 28.20 -32.65
C ILE A 10 5.12 29.08 -32.61
N GLY A 11 4.09 28.67 -31.86
CA GLY A 11 2.96 29.52 -31.46
C GLY A 11 2.35 28.91 -30.20
N LEU A 12 2.59 29.45 -29.01
CA LEU A 12 1.95 30.62 -28.38
C LEU A 12 0.42 30.44 -28.26
N SER A 13 -0.02 29.96 -27.10
CA SER A 13 -1.40 30.11 -26.63
C SER A 13 -1.39 30.60 -25.19
N LEU A 14 -1.97 31.77 -25.01
CA LEU A 14 -2.10 32.58 -23.80
C LEU A 14 -2.72 31.83 -22.61
N ALA A 15 -2.23 32.18 -21.42
CA ALA A 15 -2.87 31.96 -20.14
C ALA A 15 -4.20 32.73 -20.04
N LEU A 16 -5.22 32.09 -19.45
CA LEU A 16 -6.43 32.76 -18.96
C LEU A 16 -6.60 32.44 -17.47
N THR A 17 -6.40 33.47 -16.65
CA THR A 17 -6.64 33.52 -15.21
C THR A 17 -8.13 33.68 -14.93
N ALA A 18 -8.66 32.88 -14.01
CA ALA A 18 -9.88 33.20 -13.27
C ALA A 18 -9.71 32.79 -11.80
N ALA A 19 -9.59 33.79 -10.94
CA ALA A 19 -9.64 33.65 -9.49
C ALA A 19 -11.12 33.70 -9.04
N LEU A 20 -11.54 32.80 -8.16
CA LEU A 20 -12.72 33.00 -7.30
C LEU A 20 -12.63 32.15 -6.02
N ALA A 21 -12.56 32.89 -4.92
CA ALA A 21 -12.71 32.68 -3.47
C ALA A 21 -12.91 31.28 -2.84
N PRO A 22 -12.33 31.04 -1.64
CA PRO A 22 -12.71 29.92 -0.78
C PRO A 22 -14.09 30.15 -0.12
N ILE A 23 -14.96 29.16 -0.23
CA ILE A 23 -16.19 29.06 0.55
C ILE A 23 -15.80 28.67 1.97
N ALA A 24 -16.01 29.57 2.93
CA ALA A 24 -15.95 29.27 4.34
C ALA A 24 -17.15 28.40 4.72
N ILE A 25 -16.93 27.11 4.97
CA ILE A 25 -17.92 26.23 5.60
C ILE A 25 -17.88 26.53 7.10
N ALA A 26 -18.96 27.10 7.62
CA ALA A 26 -19.20 27.22 9.05
C ALA A 26 -19.28 25.80 9.65
N GLN A 27 -18.39 25.49 10.60
CA GLN A 27 -18.57 24.33 11.47
C GLN A 27 -19.72 24.63 12.43
N ASP A 28 -20.89 24.04 12.16
CA ASP A 28 -21.89 23.86 13.20
C ASP A 28 -21.28 22.98 14.30
N ALA A 29 -21.08 23.57 15.47
CA ALA A 29 -20.73 22.83 16.67
C ALA A 29 -21.91 21.91 17.03
N PRO A 30 -21.67 20.63 17.36
CA PRO A 30 -22.75 19.75 17.80
C PRO A 30 -23.34 20.26 19.14
N PRO A 31 -24.67 20.22 19.32
CA PRO A 31 -25.29 20.66 20.56
C PRO A 31 -24.83 19.81 21.75
N ALA A 32 -24.65 20.49 22.89
CA ALA A 32 -24.26 19.91 24.16
C ALA A 32 -25.22 18.79 24.59
N ALA A 33 -24.66 17.66 25.05
CA ALA A 33 -25.42 16.59 25.67
C ALA A 33 -26.01 17.06 27.02
N PRO A 34 -27.30 16.83 27.31
CA PRO A 34 -27.86 17.18 28.60
C PRO A 34 -27.31 16.27 29.71
N ALA A 35 -27.03 16.93 30.83
CA ALA A 35 -26.58 16.35 32.09
C ALA A 35 -27.56 15.29 32.62
N GLY A 36 -26.98 14.25 33.21
CA GLY A 36 -27.72 13.14 33.78
C GLY A 36 -28.64 13.53 34.92
N THR A 37 -29.76 12.83 35.01
CA THR A 37 -30.56 12.68 36.22
C THR A 37 -30.51 11.22 36.63
N GLY A 38 -29.71 10.95 37.65
CA GLY A 38 -29.74 9.68 38.38
C GLY A 38 -30.97 9.61 39.26
N SER A 39 -31.61 8.44 39.26
CA SER A 39 -32.50 7.99 40.32
C SER A 39 -32.36 6.48 40.41
N GLY A 40 -31.69 6.03 41.48
CA GLY A 40 -31.33 4.64 41.71
C GLY A 40 -32.35 3.84 42.51
N LYS A 41 -32.29 2.52 42.33
CA LYS A 41 -32.62 1.40 43.23
C LYS A 41 -32.40 0.14 42.38
N SER A 42 -31.76 -0.95 42.79
CA SER A 42 -31.31 -1.44 44.08
C SER A 42 -30.47 -2.71 43.84
N GLY A 43 -29.33 -2.82 44.51
CA GLY A 43 -28.79 -4.09 45.02
C GLY A 43 -28.19 -5.11 44.04
N GLN A 44 -26.87 -5.03 43.82
CA GLN A 44 -26.01 -6.21 43.91
C GLN A 44 -24.54 -5.81 44.11
N ALA A 45 -23.85 -6.57 44.97
CA ALA A 45 -22.48 -6.36 45.41
C ALA A 45 -21.47 -6.33 44.24
N PRO A 46 -20.28 -5.71 44.40
CA PRO A 46 -19.28 -5.63 43.35
C PRO A 46 -18.70 -7.03 43.12
N ARG A 47 -19.06 -7.68 42.01
CA ARG A 47 -18.24 -8.76 41.47
C ARG A 47 -17.08 -8.11 40.73
N GLU A 48 -15.87 -8.45 41.19
CA GLU A 48 -14.59 -8.18 40.56
C GLU A 48 -14.68 -8.26 39.03
N GLY A 49 -13.98 -7.33 38.40
CA GLY A 49 -13.88 -7.18 36.96
C GLY A 49 -13.54 -8.50 36.30
N GLY A 50 -14.55 -9.13 35.71
CA GLY A 50 -14.34 -9.96 34.55
C GLY A 50 -13.86 -9.04 33.45
N GLU A 51 -12.54 -8.96 33.27
CA GLU A 51 -11.91 -8.54 32.04
C GLU A 51 -12.65 -9.25 30.91
N ARG A 52 -13.60 -8.54 30.30
CA ARG A 52 -14.02 -8.81 28.94
C ARG A 52 -12.81 -8.46 28.10
N GLY A 53 -11.85 -9.40 28.10
CA GLY A 53 -10.62 -9.33 27.35
C GLY A 53 -11.00 -8.95 25.94
N GLY A 54 -10.74 -7.69 25.61
CA GLY A 54 -10.91 -7.20 24.28
C GLY A 54 -10.10 -8.11 23.39
N ARG A 55 -10.78 -8.91 22.57
CA ARG A 55 -10.23 -9.33 21.26
C ARG A 55 -10.14 -8.07 20.39
N GLY A 56 -9.31 -7.15 20.84
CA GLY A 56 -8.82 -5.95 20.16
C GLY A 56 -7.30 -5.96 20.10
N GLY A 57 -6.67 -7.12 20.36
CA GLY A 57 -5.30 -7.36 19.93
C GLY A 57 -5.33 -7.56 18.43
N GLY A 58 -5.13 -6.48 17.68
CA GLY A 58 -4.85 -6.58 16.25
C GLY A 58 -3.72 -7.61 16.08
N GLN A 59 -4.02 -8.72 15.41
CA GLN A 59 -3.04 -9.76 15.11
C GLN A 59 -1.80 -9.08 14.55
N GLN A 60 -0.67 -9.15 15.25
CA GLN A 60 0.59 -8.60 14.74
C GLN A 60 0.83 -9.20 13.35
N VAL A 61 0.93 -8.33 12.35
CA VAL A 61 1.14 -8.77 10.97
C VAL A 61 2.56 -9.32 10.87
N SER A 62 2.70 -10.64 10.85
CA SER A 62 3.99 -11.30 10.65
C SER A 62 4.55 -11.02 9.26
N LEU A 63 5.88 -11.05 9.12
CA LEU A 63 6.55 -10.95 7.82
C LEU A 63 6.06 -12.05 6.86
N GLU A 64 6.07 -13.31 7.31
CA GLU A 64 5.62 -14.45 6.50
C GLU A 64 4.16 -14.29 6.04
N GLY A 65 3.27 -13.88 6.94
CA GLY A 65 1.87 -13.61 6.62
C GLY A 65 1.71 -12.50 5.59
N SER A 66 2.52 -11.44 5.70
CA SER A 66 2.56 -10.33 4.73
C SER A 66 3.02 -10.81 3.35
N MET A 67 4.12 -11.56 3.29
CA MET A 67 4.68 -12.09 2.03
C MET A 67 3.69 -13.04 1.35
N LYS A 68 3.09 -13.96 2.12
CA LYS A 68 2.00 -14.85 1.62
C LYS A 68 0.78 -14.07 1.15
N GLY A 69 0.42 -12.99 1.86
CA GLY A 69 -0.62 -12.06 1.45
C GLY A 69 -0.35 -11.43 0.09
N MET A 70 0.87 -10.92 -0.12
CA MET A 70 1.30 -10.35 -1.40
C MET A 70 1.29 -11.39 -2.53
N ASN A 71 1.82 -12.60 -2.30
CA ASN A 71 1.86 -13.64 -3.34
C ASN A 71 0.45 -14.09 -3.77
N ARG A 72 -0.47 -14.26 -2.80
CA ARG A 72 -1.88 -14.56 -3.10
C ARG A 72 -2.54 -13.44 -3.89
N GLY A 73 -2.30 -12.18 -3.50
CA GLY A 73 -2.80 -11.02 -4.22
C GLY A 73 -2.30 -10.97 -5.66
N LEU A 74 -1.00 -11.19 -5.88
CA LEU A 74 -0.40 -11.20 -7.22
C LEU A 74 -1.04 -12.26 -8.12
N LYS A 75 -1.23 -13.49 -7.61
CA LYS A 75 -1.89 -14.58 -8.34
C LYS A 75 -3.35 -14.26 -8.67
N ALA A 76 -4.10 -13.72 -7.71
CA ALA A 76 -5.49 -13.32 -7.93
C ALA A 76 -5.59 -12.18 -8.95
N LEU A 77 -4.71 -11.19 -8.87
CA LEU A 77 -4.69 -10.02 -9.75
C LEU A 77 -4.42 -10.43 -11.20
N LYS A 78 -3.47 -11.33 -11.44
CA LYS A 78 -3.19 -11.90 -12.78
C LYS A 78 -4.43 -12.51 -13.45
N GLY A 79 -5.32 -13.12 -12.65
CA GLY A 79 -6.56 -13.72 -13.16
C GLY A 79 -7.72 -12.73 -13.36
N ALA A 80 -7.62 -11.52 -12.82
CA ALA A 80 -8.71 -10.54 -12.81
C ALA A 80 -8.42 -9.27 -13.64
N ILE A 81 -7.15 -8.91 -13.83
CA ILE A 81 -6.71 -7.61 -14.35
C ILE A 81 -7.19 -7.33 -15.78
N SER A 82 -7.38 -8.36 -16.60
CA SER A 82 -7.85 -8.23 -17.98
C SER A 82 -9.37 -8.05 -18.10
N ASP A 83 -10.12 -8.23 -17.00
CA ASP A 83 -11.57 -8.06 -16.96
C ASP A 83 -11.94 -6.69 -16.39
N ALA A 84 -12.37 -5.78 -17.26
CA ALA A 84 -12.75 -4.42 -16.86
C ALA A 84 -13.89 -4.37 -15.84
N SER A 85 -14.77 -5.39 -15.80
CA SER A 85 -15.86 -5.47 -14.81
C SER A 85 -15.33 -5.72 -13.38
N LYS A 86 -14.10 -6.24 -13.26
CA LYS A 86 -13.43 -6.54 -12.00
C LYS A 86 -12.51 -5.43 -11.52
N LYS A 87 -12.58 -4.22 -12.10
CA LYS A 87 -11.74 -3.08 -11.69
C LYS A 87 -11.72 -2.87 -10.17
N ASN A 88 -12.89 -2.84 -9.52
CA ASN A 88 -12.98 -2.64 -8.07
C ASN A 88 -12.37 -3.80 -7.26
N GLU A 89 -12.50 -5.03 -7.76
CA GLU A 89 -11.86 -6.21 -7.16
C GLU A 89 -10.33 -6.09 -7.27
N CYS A 90 -9.82 -5.72 -8.45
CA CYS A 90 -8.39 -5.50 -8.69
C CYS A 90 -7.84 -4.42 -7.77
N LEU A 91 -8.53 -3.29 -7.61
CA LEU A 91 -8.12 -2.22 -6.69
C LEU A 91 -8.06 -2.69 -5.25
N LYS A 92 -9.06 -3.46 -4.80
CA LYS A 92 -9.04 -4.06 -3.44
C LYS A 92 -7.84 -4.98 -3.24
N ILE A 93 -7.53 -5.83 -4.23
CA ILE A 93 -6.37 -6.72 -4.20
C ILE A 93 -5.08 -5.90 -4.10
N VAL A 94 -4.92 -4.86 -4.91
CA VAL A 94 -3.72 -4.01 -4.89
C VAL A 94 -3.58 -3.28 -3.55
N SER A 95 -4.65 -2.71 -2.99
CA SER A 95 -4.59 -2.08 -1.66
C SER A 95 -4.23 -3.10 -0.55
N GLU A 96 -4.69 -4.35 -0.64
CA GLU A 96 -4.26 -5.43 0.26
C GLU A 96 -2.78 -5.75 0.11
N MET A 97 -2.27 -5.83 -1.12
CA MET A 97 -0.84 -6.03 -1.39
C MET A 97 0.00 -4.87 -0.84
N GLN A 98 -0.42 -3.62 -1.03
CA GLN A 98 0.26 -2.44 -0.49
C GLN A 98 0.32 -2.47 1.04
N ARG A 99 -0.79 -2.82 1.72
CA ARG A 99 -0.80 -2.97 3.19
C ARG A 99 0.16 -4.05 3.67
N ASN A 100 0.16 -5.21 3.01
CA ASN A 100 1.09 -6.29 3.32
C ASN A 100 2.56 -5.87 3.07
N CYS A 101 2.84 -5.16 1.97
CA CYS A 101 4.17 -4.67 1.66
C CYS A 101 4.66 -3.65 2.71
N ALA A 102 3.79 -2.72 3.12
CA ALA A 102 4.09 -1.75 4.16
C ALA A 102 4.35 -2.43 5.51
N ALA A 103 3.56 -3.45 5.87
CA ALA A 103 3.76 -4.23 7.08
C ALA A 103 5.10 -4.98 7.04
N ALA A 104 5.39 -5.70 5.96
CA ALA A 104 6.66 -6.42 5.77
C ALA A 104 7.86 -5.49 5.90
N LYS A 105 7.82 -4.30 5.29
CA LYS A 105 8.91 -3.32 5.30
C LYS A 105 9.21 -2.78 6.70
N ALA A 106 8.21 -2.78 7.59
CA ALA A 106 8.36 -2.33 8.98
C ALA A 106 8.96 -3.41 9.89
N THR A 107 9.11 -4.65 9.41
CA THR A 107 9.72 -5.74 10.17
C THR A 107 11.24 -5.75 10.04
N ALA A 108 11.92 -6.32 11.05
CA ALA A 108 13.33 -6.67 10.94
C ALA A 108 13.50 -7.89 10.04
N VAL A 109 14.67 -8.01 9.40
CA VAL A 109 15.03 -9.21 8.65
C VAL A 109 15.16 -10.38 9.64
N PRO A 110 14.50 -11.52 9.40
CA PRO A 110 14.63 -12.68 10.27
C PRO A 110 16.09 -13.17 10.36
N ALA A 111 16.51 -13.55 11.56
CA ALA A 111 17.90 -13.87 11.87
C ALA A 111 18.47 -14.99 11.00
N GLU A 112 17.64 -15.92 10.52
CA GLU A 112 18.02 -16.99 9.61
C GLU A 112 18.63 -16.49 8.29
N TYR A 113 18.19 -15.33 7.78
CA TYR A 113 18.70 -14.73 6.55
C TYR A 113 19.98 -13.90 6.78
N LEU A 114 20.32 -13.64 8.05
CA LEU A 114 21.54 -12.91 8.42
C LEU A 114 22.70 -13.87 8.78
N LYS A 115 22.44 -15.17 8.88
CA LYS A 115 23.45 -16.17 9.32
C LYS A 115 24.63 -16.33 8.37
N SER A 116 24.44 -16.04 7.08
CA SER A 116 25.48 -16.12 6.05
C SER A 116 26.34 -14.86 5.96
N ALA A 117 25.97 -13.78 6.66
CA ALA A 117 26.73 -12.55 6.67
C ALA A 117 28.07 -12.73 7.41
N ALA A 118 29.16 -12.24 6.80
CA ALA A 118 30.51 -12.40 7.34
C ALA A 118 30.75 -11.56 8.63
N ASP A 119 30.15 -10.38 8.70
CA ASP A 119 30.29 -9.43 9.79
C ASP A 119 29.02 -8.56 9.93
N ASP A 120 29.03 -7.63 10.88
CA ASP A 120 27.88 -6.75 11.14
C ASP A 120 27.64 -5.73 10.02
N ALA A 121 28.66 -5.36 9.26
CA ALA A 121 28.48 -4.48 8.09
C ALA A 121 27.74 -5.21 6.96
N ALA A 122 28.05 -6.49 6.75
CA ALA A 122 27.33 -7.35 5.81
C ALA A 122 25.86 -7.55 6.24
N LYS A 123 25.57 -7.72 7.54
CA LYS A 123 24.19 -7.79 8.04
C LYS A 123 23.43 -6.50 7.75
N ALA A 124 24.04 -5.34 8.05
CA ALA A 124 23.41 -4.04 7.79
C ALA A 124 23.10 -3.84 6.30
N LYS A 125 24.00 -4.30 5.40
CA LYS A 125 23.77 -4.25 3.95
C LYS A 125 22.55 -5.09 3.54
N ILE A 126 22.41 -6.31 4.06
CA ILE A 126 21.24 -7.18 3.81
C ILE A 126 19.95 -6.50 4.29
N GLU A 127 19.96 -5.91 5.48
CA GLU A 127 18.81 -5.19 6.02
C GLU A 127 18.41 -3.96 5.18
N ASP A 128 19.39 -3.21 4.69
CA ASP A 128 19.16 -2.05 3.83
C ASP A 128 18.62 -2.45 2.45
N GLU A 129 19.16 -3.53 1.86
CA GLU A 129 18.70 -4.09 0.59
C GLU A 129 17.27 -4.62 0.71
N PHE A 130 16.97 -5.39 1.76
CA PHE A 130 15.63 -5.86 2.07
C PHE A 130 14.61 -4.71 2.15
N ARG A 131 14.95 -3.64 2.89
CA ARG A 131 14.08 -2.46 2.99
C ARG A 131 13.99 -1.68 1.68
N SER A 132 15.07 -1.65 0.90
CA SER A 132 15.12 -1.00 -0.41
C SER A 132 14.18 -1.69 -1.40
N ASP A 133 14.23 -3.02 -1.47
CA ASP A 133 13.42 -3.79 -2.42
C ASP A 133 11.94 -3.76 -2.06
N LEU A 134 11.58 -3.85 -0.79
CA LEU A 134 10.18 -3.63 -0.36
C LEU A 134 9.69 -2.22 -0.68
N ARG A 135 10.55 -1.20 -0.61
CA ARG A 135 10.19 0.17 -1.00
C ARG A 135 10.00 0.30 -2.50
N LYS A 136 10.83 -0.35 -3.32
CA LYS A 136 10.66 -0.42 -4.78
C LYS A 136 9.35 -1.13 -5.14
N ASN A 137 9.07 -2.25 -4.48
CA ASN A 137 7.84 -3.02 -4.69
C ASN A 137 6.60 -2.17 -4.34
N LEU A 138 6.62 -1.48 -3.20
CA LEU A 138 5.52 -0.60 -2.81
C LEU A 138 5.26 0.51 -3.86
N ARG A 139 6.30 1.08 -4.47
CA ARG A 139 6.14 2.07 -5.55
C ARG A 139 5.49 1.45 -6.79
N LEU A 140 5.95 0.28 -7.23
CA LEU A 140 5.34 -0.43 -8.35
C LEU A 140 3.85 -0.75 -8.10
N LEU A 141 3.48 -1.06 -6.85
CA LEU A 141 2.08 -1.29 -6.47
C LEU A 141 1.24 -0.01 -6.48
N MET A 142 1.83 1.16 -6.23
CA MET A 142 1.13 2.45 -6.38
C MET A 142 0.97 2.81 -7.86
N ASP A 143 2.01 2.62 -8.67
CA ASP A 143 1.93 2.83 -10.13
C ASP A 143 0.87 1.88 -10.76
N LEU A 144 0.77 0.65 -10.25
CA LEU A 144 -0.22 -0.33 -10.68
C LEU A 144 -1.64 0.09 -10.31
N GLU A 145 -1.85 0.63 -9.11
CA GLU A 145 -3.13 1.21 -8.71
C GLU A 145 -3.54 2.34 -9.66
N ASP A 146 -2.61 3.26 -9.96
CA ASP A 146 -2.85 4.36 -10.89
C ASP A 146 -3.21 3.86 -12.29
N ALA A 147 -2.51 2.84 -12.81
CA ALA A 147 -2.81 2.24 -14.12
C ALA A 147 -4.21 1.60 -14.15
N ILE A 148 -4.62 0.91 -13.08
CA ILE A 148 -5.96 0.32 -12.95
C ILE A 148 -7.03 1.42 -12.88
N VAL A 149 -6.81 2.46 -12.09
CA VAL A 149 -7.72 3.62 -11.99
C VAL A 149 -7.88 4.29 -13.36
N ALA A 150 -6.79 4.44 -14.11
CA ALA A 150 -6.78 5.01 -15.45
C ALA A 150 -7.34 4.08 -16.54
N GLY A 151 -7.65 2.82 -16.23
CA GLY A 151 -8.15 1.83 -17.20
C GLY A 151 -7.10 1.38 -18.22
N LYS A 152 -5.82 1.54 -17.89
CA LYS A 152 -4.69 1.17 -18.76
C LYS A 152 -4.26 -0.28 -18.53
N THR A 153 -5.06 -1.22 -19.02
CA THR A 153 -4.86 -2.66 -18.79
C THR A 153 -3.48 -3.18 -19.22
N ASP A 154 -2.95 -2.71 -20.36
CA ASP A 154 -1.63 -3.14 -20.83
C ASP A 154 -0.49 -2.65 -19.92
N GLU A 155 -0.58 -1.40 -19.46
CA GLU A 155 0.37 -0.83 -18.50
C GLU A 155 0.31 -1.56 -17.16
N ALA A 156 -0.91 -1.87 -16.68
CA ALA A 156 -1.11 -2.65 -15.46
C ALA A 156 -0.51 -4.06 -15.58
N ASN A 157 -0.71 -4.76 -16.70
CA ASN A 157 -0.07 -6.05 -16.94
C ASN A 157 1.46 -5.96 -16.95
N ALA A 158 2.03 -4.93 -17.57
CA ALA A 158 3.48 -4.71 -17.57
C ALA A 158 4.02 -4.45 -16.15
N LEU A 159 3.27 -3.72 -15.32
CA LEU A 159 3.63 -3.49 -13.91
C LEU A 159 3.54 -4.76 -13.07
N ILE A 160 2.55 -5.63 -13.30
CA ILE A 160 2.46 -6.95 -12.67
C ILE A 160 3.71 -7.79 -12.94
N VAL A 161 4.21 -7.80 -14.19
CA VAL A 161 5.45 -8.50 -14.56
C VAL A 161 6.66 -7.92 -13.82
N LYS A 162 6.74 -6.59 -13.68
CA LYS A 162 7.82 -5.94 -12.93
C LYS A 162 7.77 -6.26 -11.43
N VAL A 163 6.58 -6.31 -10.84
CA VAL A 163 6.37 -6.72 -9.43
C VAL A 163 6.85 -8.16 -9.23
N GLU A 164 6.53 -9.05 -10.18
CA GLU A 164 6.98 -10.44 -10.15
C GLU A 164 8.51 -10.57 -10.25
N ALA A 165 9.12 -9.92 -11.24
CA ALA A 165 10.56 -9.96 -11.44
C ALA A 165 11.33 -9.40 -10.23
N LEU A 166 10.83 -8.31 -9.63
CA LEU A 166 11.45 -7.75 -8.43
C LEU A 166 11.34 -8.69 -7.23
N ARG A 167 10.20 -9.39 -7.07
CA ARG A 167 10.03 -10.40 -6.02
C ARG A 167 11.03 -11.54 -6.19
N GLU A 168 11.13 -12.09 -7.39
CA GLU A 168 12.01 -13.22 -7.71
C GLU A 168 13.47 -12.86 -7.43
N HIS A 169 13.93 -11.71 -7.94
CA HIS A 169 15.27 -11.21 -7.65
C HIS A 169 15.51 -11.06 -6.13
N ALA A 170 14.58 -10.45 -5.39
CA ALA A 170 14.74 -10.26 -3.95
C ALA A 170 14.71 -11.60 -3.17
N HIS A 171 13.92 -12.58 -3.61
CA HIS A 171 13.89 -13.91 -3.00
C HIS A 171 15.19 -14.68 -3.28
N GLU A 172 15.73 -14.60 -4.49
CA GLU A 172 17.01 -15.22 -4.87
C GLU A 172 18.17 -14.67 -4.04
N GLU A 173 18.30 -13.35 -3.94
CA GLU A 173 19.34 -12.69 -3.13
C GLU A 173 19.25 -13.07 -1.64
N MET A 174 18.03 -13.30 -1.14
CA MET A 174 17.77 -13.72 0.24
C MET A 174 17.83 -15.25 0.44
N GLY A 175 18.04 -16.04 -0.63
CA GLY A 175 18.04 -17.50 -0.57
C GLY A 175 16.68 -18.13 -0.22
N VAL A 176 15.58 -17.43 -0.49
CA VAL A 176 14.20 -17.89 -0.28
C VAL A 176 13.73 -18.65 -1.52
N LYS A 177 13.07 -19.80 -1.32
CA LYS A 177 12.38 -20.54 -2.39
C LYS A 177 10.90 -20.15 -2.43
N ASP A 178 10.37 -19.91 -3.63
CA ASP A 178 8.96 -19.56 -3.89
C ASP A 178 7.97 -20.72 -3.64
#